data_AF-A0A3M1M824-F1
#
_entry.id   AF-A0A3M1M824-F1
#
_cell.length_a   1.000
_cell.length_b   1.000
_cell.length_c   1.000
_cell.angle_alpha   90.00
_cell.angle_beta   90.00
_cell.angle_gamma   90.00
#
_symmetry.space_group_name_H-M   'P 1'
#
loop_
_entity.id
_entity.type
_entity.pdbx_description
1 polymer ?
#
loop_
_entity_poly.entity_id
_entity_poly.type
_entity_poly.pdbx_seq_one_letter_code
_entity_poly.pdbx_strand_id
1 'polypeptide(L)' 'MSYQALEMLVGEAIIDREFRTRLLNGQRPYILQQYDLTPEERRMLLSIQANSLEEFAGRIYQWLQTQAHPGGATPWLAA' A
#
# COMPACT_ATOMS: atom_id res chain seq x y z
N MET A 1 -2.77 9.83 -11.28
CA MET A 1 -1.64 8.91 -11.04
C MET A 1 -2.18 7.50 -11.08
N SER A 2 -1.48 6.57 -11.74
CA SER A 2 -1.84 5.16 -11.72
C SER A 2 -1.13 4.50 -10.53
N TYR A 3 -1.82 3.66 -9.77
CA TYR A 3 -1.27 2.90 -8.64
C TYR A 3 -1.09 1.42 -9.00
N GLN A 4 -0.86 1.13 -10.28
CA GLN A 4 -0.83 -0.22 -10.83
C GLN A 4 0.12 -1.17 -10.08
N ALA A 5 1.30 -0.69 -9.65
CA ALA A 5 2.23 -1.51 -8.87
C ALA A 5 1.65 -1.93 -7.51
N LEU A 6 0.91 -1.04 -6.84
CA LEU A 6 0.22 -1.34 -5.58
C LEU A 6 -0.96 -2.28 -5.80
N GLU A 7 -1.73 -2.08 -6.87
CA GLU A 7 -2.86 -2.95 -7.24
C GLU A 7 -2.39 -4.37 -7.56
N MET A 8 -1.29 -4.52 -8.31
CA MET A 8 -0.67 -5.82 -8.61
C MET A 8 -0.15 -6.49 -7.33
N LEU A 9 0.56 -5.75 -6.47
CA LEU A 9 1.08 -6.26 -5.20
C LEU A 9 -0.05 -6.81 -4.31
N VAL A 10 -1.13 -6.06 -4.15
CA VAL A 10 -2.28 -6.48 -3.33
C VAL A 10 -3.03 -7.63 -4.00
N GLY A 11 -3.24 -7.58 -5.32
CA GLY A 11 -3.90 -8.64 -6.08
C GLY A 11 -3.18 -9.98 -5.97
N GLU A 12 -1.85 -9.98 -6.10
CA GLU A 12 -1.03 -11.17 -5.93
C GLU A 12 -1.12 -11.73 -4.51
N ALA A 13 -1.10 -10.87 -3.49
CA ALA A 13 -1.27 -11.31 -2.10
C ALA A 13 -2.65 -11.91 -1.78
N ILE A 14 -3.68 -11.58 -2.55
CA ILE A 14 -5.01 -12.19 -2.41
C ILE A 14 -4.97 -13.65 -2.88
N ILE A 15 -4.39 -13.90 -4.06
CA ILE A 15 -4.45 -15.21 -4.73
C ILE A 15 -3.27 -16.15 -4.40
N ASP A 16 -2.12 -15.60 -4.02
CA ASP A 16 -0.93 -16.36 -3.65
C ASP A 16 -0.66 -16.24 -2.15
N ARG A 17 -0.92 -17.36 -1.44
CA ARG A 17 -0.71 -17.47 0.00
C ARG A 17 0.77 -17.47 0.39
N GLU A 18 1.64 -18.04 -0.43
CA GLU A 18 3.08 -18.06 -0.16
C GLU A 18 3.63 -16.64 -0.30
N PHE A 19 3.28 -15.95 -1.38
CA PHE A 19 3.57 -14.54 -1.57
C PHE A 19 3.09 -13.69 -0.40
N ARG A 20 1.82 -13.82 0.00
CA ARG A 20 1.26 -13.10 1.16
C ARG A 20 2.06 -13.34 2.44
N THR A 21 2.47 -14.59 2.68
CA THR A 21 3.29 -14.92 3.85
C THR A 21 4.62 -14.20 3.80
N ARG A 22 5.27 -14.18 2.63
CA ARG A 22 6.55 -13.47 2.41
C ARG A 22 6.40 -11.94 2.51
N LEU A 23 5.26 -11.39 2.07
CA LEU A 23 4.96 -9.96 2.13
C LEU A 23 4.76 -9.46 3.56
N LEU A 24 4.12 -10.27 4.40
CA LEU A 24 3.84 -9.96 5.81
C LEU A 24 4.99 -10.38 6.73
N ASN A 25 5.86 -11.31 6.30
CA ASN A 25 7.09 -11.64 7.00
C ASN A 25 8.25 -10.73 6.53
N GLY A 26 9.39 -10.77 7.23
CA GLY A 26 10.53 -9.86 7.01
C GLY A 26 11.16 -9.87 5.61
N GLN A 27 10.64 -10.61 4.64
CA GLN A 27 11.10 -10.67 3.25
C GLN A 27 10.52 -9.56 2.36
N ARG A 28 9.64 -8.71 2.89
CA ARG A 28 9.06 -7.57 2.16
C ARG A 28 10.08 -6.74 1.37
N PRO A 29 11.26 -6.34 1.91
CA PRO A 29 12.19 -5.52 1.15
C PRO A 29 12.68 -6.15 -0.15
N TYR A 30 12.77 -7.49 -0.20
CA TYR A 30 13.18 -8.24 -1.39
C TYR A 30 12.04 -8.31 -2.42
N ILE A 31 10.83 -8.61 -1.97
CA ILE A 31 9.64 -8.70 -2.84
C ILE A 31 9.38 -7.36 -3.54
N LEU A 32 9.47 -6.26 -2.79
CA LEU A 32 9.22 -4.93 -3.36
C LEU A 32 10.22 -4.56 -4.45
N GLN A 33 11.40 -5.18 -4.55
CA GLN A 33 12.36 -4.92 -5.65
C GLN A 33 11.83 -5.36 -7.02
N GLN A 34 10.86 -6.27 -7.05
CA GLN A 34 10.31 -6.81 -8.30
C GLN A 34 9.23 -5.92 -8.92
N TYR A 35 8.76 -4.90 -8.19
CA TYR A 35 7.71 -3.99 -8.62
C TYR A 35 8.30 -2.61 -8.97
N ASP A 36 7.72 -2.00 -9.99
CA ASP A 36 8.02 -0.63 -10.41
C ASP A 36 7.35 0.38 -9.46
N LEU A 37 7.88 0.46 -8.24
CA LEU A 37 7.41 1.33 -7.18
C LEU A 37 8.24 2.61 -7.14
N THR A 38 7.57 3.74 -7.02
CA THR A 38 8.21 5.02 -6.73
C THR A 38 8.94 4.98 -5.37
N PRO A 39 9.94 5.85 -5.14
CA PRO A 39 10.62 5.94 -3.85
C PRO A 39 9.65 6.17 -2.67
N GLU A 40 8.59 6.96 -2.89
CA GLU A 40 7.56 7.27 -1.92
C GLU A 40 6.70 6.05 -1.58
N GLU A 41 6.23 5.32 -2.60
CA GLU A 41 5.47 4.07 -2.43
C GLU A 41 6.30 3.02 -1.69
N ARG A 42 7.54 2.80 -2.12
CA ARG A 42 8.45 1.84 -1.50
C ARG A 42 8.67 2.17 -0.02
N ARG A 43 8.92 3.45 0.30
CA ARG A 43 9.12 3.90 1.69
C ARG A 43 7.87 3.67 2.54
N MET A 44 6.70 3.98 1.99
CA MET A 44 5.43 3.73 2.67
C MET A 44 5.23 2.23 2.94
N LEU A 45 5.38 1.37 1.93
CA LEU A 45 5.18 -0.09 2.07
C LEU A 45 6.14 -0.73 3.07
N LEU A 46 7.39 -0.26 3.12
CA LEU A 46 8.38 -0.70 4.11
C LEU A 46 8.03 -0.28 5.54
N SER A 47 7.33 0.86 5.70
CA SER A 47 6.92 1.36 7.02
C SER A 47 5.69 0.66 7.60
N ILE A 48 4.93 -0.07 6.79
CA ILE A 48 3.71 -0.74 7.24
C ILE A 48 4.03 -1.83 8.28
N GLN A 49 3.40 -1.75 9.44
CA GLN A 49 3.34 -2.87 10.37
C GLN A 49 1.94 -3.49 10.24
N ALA A 50 1.88 -4.73 9.75
CA ALA A 50 0.65 -5.45 9.51
C ALA A 50 0.88 -6.95 9.71
N ASN A 51 -0.04 -7.61 10.40
CA ASN A 51 -0.03 -9.05 10.63
C ASN A 51 -1.00 -9.80 9.70
N SER A 52 -1.80 -9.05 8.94
CA SER A 52 -2.77 -9.58 7.99
C SER A 52 -2.75 -8.78 6.69
N LEU A 53 -3.33 -9.37 5.63
CA LEU A 53 -3.45 -8.70 4.34
C LEU A 53 -4.42 -7.52 4.42
N GLU A 54 -5.47 -7.66 5.22
CA GLU A 54 -6.48 -6.64 5.45
C GLU A 54 -5.87 -5.40 6.12
N GLU A 55 -5.03 -5.60 7.14
CA GLU A 55 -4.28 -4.51 7.79
C GLU A 55 -3.33 -3.84 6.79
N PHE A 56 -2.63 -4.63 5.99
CA PHE A 56 -1.69 -4.14 4.99
C PHE A 56 -2.39 -3.30 3.92
N ALA A 57 -3.46 -3.84 3.32
CA ALA A 57 -4.29 -3.15 2.33
C ALA A 57 -4.95 -1.89 2.91
N GLY A 58 -5.40 -1.94 4.16
CA GLY A 58 -5.95 -0.78 4.88
C GLY A 58 -4.96 0.37 5.01
N ARG A 59 -3.68 0.08 5.30
CA ARG A 59 -2.62 1.11 5.37
C ARG A 59 -2.32 1.72 4.00
N ILE A 60 -2.29 0.91 2.94
CA ILE A 60 -2.16 1.40 1.57
C ILE A 60 -3.32 2.33 1.25
N TYR A 61 -4.56 1.92 1.53
CA TYR A 61 -5.76 2.72 1.28
C TYR A 61 -5.75 4.06 2.03
N GLN A 62 -5.36 4.06 3.31
CA GLN A 62 -5.20 5.31 4.08
C GLN A 62 -4.18 6.25 3.45
N TRP A 63 -3.03 5.73 3.03
CA TRP A 63 -2.00 6.53 2.39
C TRP A 63 -2.47 7.10 1.04
N LEU A 64 -3.17 6.30 0.22
CA LEU A 64 -3.74 6.77 -1.05
C LEU A 64 -4.71 7.93 -0.84
N GLN A 65 -5.52 7.91 0.22
CA GLN A 65 -6.39 9.04 0.56
C GLN A 65 -5.60 10.30 0.93
N THR A 66 -4.46 10.17 1.62
CA THR A 66 -3.60 11.33 1.92
C THR A 66 -2.93 11.90 0.68
N GLN A 67 -2.54 11.05 -0.27
CA GLN A 67 -1.96 11.46 -1.55
C GLN A 67 -2.98 12.14 -2.48
N ALA A 68 -4.24 11.71 -2.41
CA ALA A 68 -5.33 12.33 -3.16
C ALA A 68 -5.74 13.71 -2.62
N HIS A 69 -5.18 14.16 -1.48
CA HIS A 69 -5.54 15.43 -0.83
C HIS A 69 -4.37 16.41 -0.66
N PRO A 70 -3.80 16.96 -1.75
CA PRO A 70 -2.96 18.16 -1.65
C PRO A 70 -3.87 19.40 -1.67
N GLY A 71 -4.39 19.83 -0.50
CA GLY A 71 -4.94 21.19 -0.34
C GLY A 71 -6.46 21.43 -0.47
N GLY A 72 -7.31 20.42 -0.30
CA GLY A 72 -8.77 20.63 -0.25
C GLY A 72 -9.26 20.88 1.18
N ALA A 73 -9.54 22.14 1.53
CA ALA A 73 -10.43 22.43 2.66
C ALA A 73 -11.76 21.69 2.42
N THR A 74 -12.21 20.87 3.37
CA THR A 74 -13.57 20.29 3.36
C THR A 74 -14.59 21.43 3.43
N PRO A 75 -15.32 21.79 2.37
CA PRO A 75 -16.26 22.91 2.41
C PRO A 75 -17.62 22.51 3.01
N TRP A 76 -17.81 21.26 3.42
CA TRP A 76 -19.13 20.71 3.74
C TRP A 76 -19.40 20.48 5.24
N LEU A 77 -18.50 20.93 6.14
CA LEU A 77 -18.73 20.95 7.59
C LEU A 77 -19.15 22.33 8.13
N ALA A 78 -19.66 23.21 7.27
CA ALA A 78 -20.23 24.50 7.66
C ALA A 78 -21.59 24.73 6.99
N ALA A 79 -22.58 23.90 7.33
CA ALA A 79 -24.00 24.17 7.10
C ALA A 79 -24.84 23.47 8.18
#